data_AF-A0A831LTJ9-F1
#
_entry.id   AF-A0A831LTJ9-F1
#
_cell.length_a   1.000
_cell.length_b   1.000
_cell.length_c   1.000
_cell.angle_alpha   90.00
_cell.angle_beta   90.00
_cell.angle_gamma   90.00
#
_symmetry.space_group_name_H-M   'P 1'
#
loop_
_entity.id
_entity.type
_entity.pdbx_description
1 polymer ?
#
loop_
_entity_poly.entity_id
_entity_poly.type
_entity_poly.pdbx_seq_one_letter_code
_entity_poly.pdbx_strand_id
1 'polypeptide(L)' 'MFKEFKEFAMRGSVVDMAVGIVIGAAFGAIVTSFVNDVLMPPIGLLLGGTDFSNLVIKLSDTATLNYGKFVNALISFLL' A
#
# COMPACT_ATOMS: atom_id res chain seq x y z
N MET A 1 28.16 10.44 23.61
CA MET A 1 27.02 9.87 22.88
C MET A 1 26.12 10.91 22.21
N PHE A 2 25.52 11.86 22.95
CA PHE A 2 24.56 12.80 22.35
C PHE A 2 25.18 13.75 21.29
N LYS A 3 26.45 14.16 21.50
CA LYS A 3 27.22 14.92 20.51
C LYS A 3 27.57 14.10 19.27
N GLU A 4 28.10 12.87 19.45
CA GLU A 4 28.42 11.99 18.31
C GLU A 4 27.18 11.57 17.53
N PHE A 5 26.03 11.37 18.21
CA PHE A 5 24.75 11.08 17.55
C PHE A 5 24.25 12.27 16.73
N LYS A 6 24.34 13.50 17.27
CA LYS A 6 23.99 14.71 16.52
C LYS A 6 24.89 14.87 15.29
N GLU A 7 26.18 14.63 15.43
CA GLU A 7 27.16 14.73 14.35
C GLU A 7 26.99 13.63 13.30
N PHE A 8 26.52 12.43 13.71
CA PHE A 8 26.11 11.35 12.81
C PHE A 8 24.79 11.65 12.08
N ALA A 9 23.77 12.12 12.80
CA ALA A 9 22.45 12.43 12.25
C ALA A 9 22.46 13.66 11.33
N MET A 10 23.38 14.59 11.55
CA MET A 10 23.57 15.77 10.69
C MET A 10 24.40 15.47 9.42
N ARG A 11 24.86 14.23 9.22
CA ARG A 11 25.48 13.86 7.95
C ARG A 11 24.41 13.93 6.85
N GLY A 12 24.68 14.72 5.80
CA GLY A 12 23.74 14.89 4.69
C GLY A 12 23.24 13.56 4.12
N SER A 13 24.12 12.57 3.97
CA SER A 13 23.74 11.23 3.49
C SER A 13 22.73 10.48 4.38
N VAL A 14 22.73 10.73 5.69
CA VAL A 14 21.79 10.10 6.63
C VAL A 14 20.46 10.83 6.64
N VAL A 15 20.50 12.17 6.58
CA VAL A 15 19.29 13.00 6.50
C VAL A 15 18.54 12.73 5.19
N ASP A 16 19.23 12.74 4.06
CA ASP A 16 18.62 12.53 2.75
C ASP A 16 18.00 11.12 2.62
N MET A 17 18.68 10.11 3.18
CA MET A 17 18.15 8.75 3.24
C MET A 17 16.90 8.67 4.13
N ALA A 18 16.92 9.31 5.31
CA ALA A 18 15.77 9.32 6.22
C ALA A 18 14.57 10.03 5.58
N VAL A 19 14.79 11.15 4.90
CA VAL A 19 13.75 11.88 4.15
C VAL A 19 13.18 11.01 3.03
N GLY A 20 14.03 10.32 2.27
CA GLY A 20 13.59 9.38 1.22
C GLY A 20 12.69 8.26 1.74
N ILE A 21 13.02 7.67 2.90
CA ILE A 21 12.22 6.60 3.52
C ILE A 21 10.87 7.15 4.00
N VAL A 22 10.85 8.31 4.65
CA VAL A 22 9.61 8.92 5.17
C VAL A 22 8.67 9.30 4.03
N ILE A 23 9.21 9.92 2.96
CA ILE A 23 8.44 10.26 1.77
C ILE A 23 7.93 8.99 1.09
N GLY A 24 8.77 7.95 0.92
CA GLY A 24 8.36 6.68 0.33
C GLY A 24 7.23 6.00 1.10
N ALA A 25 7.31 5.98 2.42
CA ALA A 25 6.27 5.40 3.28
C ALA A 25 4.95 6.19 3.21
N ALA A 26 5.02 7.52 3.26
CA ALA A 26 3.84 8.38 3.16
C ALA A 26 3.20 8.31 1.77
N PHE A 27 4.00 8.30 0.71
CA PHE A 27 3.52 8.22 -0.66
C PHE A 27 2.85 6.87 -0.95
N GLY A 28 3.40 5.76 -0.43
CA GLY A 28 2.75 4.45 -0.54
C GLY A 28 1.35 4.42 0.08
N ALA A 29 1.15 5.10 1.21
CA ALA A 29 -0.18 5.22 1.82
C ALA A 29 -1.16 6.04 0.96
N ILE A 30 -0.68 7.11 0.31
CA ILE A 30 -1.49 7.92 -0.61
C ILE A 30 -1.90 7.10 -1.83
N VAL A 31 -0.97 6.38 -2.46
CA VAL A 31 -1.27 5.51 -3.62
C VAL A 31 -2.26 4.43 -3.23
N THR A 32 -2.07 3.80 -2.06
CA THR A 32 -2.98 2.76 -1.56
C THR A 32 -4.41 3.29 -1.36
N SER A 33 -4.57 4.46 -0.74
CA SER A 33 -5.89 5.10 -0.59
C SER A 33 -6.49 5.47 -1.94
N PHE A 34 -5.70 5.99 -2.88
CA PHE A 34 -6.18 6.30 -4.22
C PHE A 34 -6.73 5.06 -4.95
N VAL A 35 -6.01 3.93 -4.88
CA VAL A 35 -6.47 2.70 -5.51
C VAL A 35 -7.75 2.18 -4.83
N ASN A 36 -7.76 2.14 -3.50
CA ASN A 36 -8.89 1.61 -2.73
C ASN A 36 -10.15 2.47 -2.80
N ASP A 37 -9.99 3.79 -2.71
CA ASP A 37 -11.11 4.70 -2.50
C ASP A 37 -11.60 5.32 -3.82
N VAL A 38 -10.74 5.37 -4.85
CA VAL A 38 -11.06 6.02 -6.14
C VAL A 38 -11.14 5.03 -7.29
N LEU A 39 -10.20 4.10 -7.42
CA LEU A 39 -10.19 3.15 -8.55
C LEU A 39 -11.08 1.92 -8.33
N MET A 40 -11.10 1.37 -7.11
CA MET A 40 -11.88 0.16 -6.81
C MET A 40 -13.40 0.33 -6.96
N PRO A 41 -14.06 1.46 -6.58
CA PRO A 41 -15.52 1.56 -6.70
C PRO A 41 -16.04 1.53 -8.17
N PRO A 42 -15.46 2.26 -9.14
CA PRO A 42 -15.84 2.14 -10.55
C PRO A 42 -15.58 0.74 -11.11
N ILE A 43 -14.46 0.12 -10.74
CA ILE A 43 -14.12 -1.25 -11.17
C ILE A 43 -15.11 -2.27 -10.58
N GLY A 44 -15.50 -2.13 -9.31
CA GLY A 44 -16.50 -2.97 -8.64
C GLY A 44 -17.91 -2.79 -9.22
N LEU A 45 -18.26 -1.58 -9.66
CA LEU A 45 -19.51 -1.31 -10.38
C LEU A 45 -19.56 -2.01 -11.74
N LEU A 46 -18.46 -1.99 -12.50
CA LEU A 46 -18.38 -2.62 -13.83
C LEU A 46 -18.47 -4.14 -13.79
N LEU A 47 -18.10 -4.78 -12.68
CA LEU A 47 -18.18 -6.23 -12.50
C LEU A 47 -19.44 -6.70 -11.72
N GLY A 48 -20.48 -5.87 -11.66
CA GLY A 48 -21.79 -6.26 -11.14
C GLY A 48 -22.08 -5.85 -9.69
N GLY A 49 -21.39 -4.84 -9.18
CA GLY A 49 -21.66 -4.26 -7.85
C GLY A 49 -20.99 -5.01 -6.68
N THR A 50 -20.03 -5.89 -6.98
CA THR A 50 -19.24 -6.60 -5.98
C THR A 50 -17.89 -5.90 -5.83
N ASP A 51 -17.61 -5.40 -4.63
CA ASP A 51 -16.28 -4.92 -4.24
C ASP A 51 -15.27 -6.05 -4.45
N PHE A 52 -14.20 -5.80 -5.24
CA PHE A 52 -13.14 -6.77 -5.46
C PHE A 52 -12.55 -7.28 -4.12
N SER A 53 -12.57 -6.45 -3.08
CA SER A 53 -12.16 -6.84 -1.72
C SER A 53 -12.95 -8.02 -1.14
N ASN A 54 -14.18 -8.23 -1.63
CA ASN A 54 -15.12 -9.27 -1.23
C ASN A 54 -15.23 -10.42 -2.24
N LEU A 55 -14.40 -10.40 -3.31
CA LEU A 55 -14.26 -11.53 -4.22
C LEU A 55 -13.38 -12.59 -3.57
N VAL A 56 -14.07 -13.53 -2.94
CA VAL A 56 -13.49 -14.60 -2.15
C VAL A 56 -14.02 -15.92 -2.64
N ILE A 57 -13.15 -16.81 -3.13
CA ILE A 57 -13.53 -18.21 -3.34
C ILE A 57 -13.31 -18.94 -2.01
N LYS A 58 -14.37 -19.49 -1.43
CA LYS A 58 -14.26 -20.39 -0.27
C LYS A 58 -13.71 -21.73 -0.75
N LEU A 59 -12.49 -22.07 -0.33
CA LEU A 59 -11.87 -23.37 -0.57
C LEU A 59 -12.27 -24.41 0.50
N SER A 60 -12.62 -23.95 1.71
CA SER A 60 -13.24 -24.75 2.78
C SER A 60 -14.00 -23.85 3.77
N ASP A 61 -14.63 -24.41 4.81
CA ASP A 61 -15.26 -23.65 5.91
C ASP A 61 -14.29 -22.76 6.69
N THR A 62 -12.98 -23.01 6.59
CA THR A 62 -11.93 -22.24 7.29
C THR A 62 -10.98 -21.52 6.35
N ALA A 63 -10.98 -21.85 5.05
CA ALA A 63 -10.03 -21.32 4.08
C ALA A 63 -10.73 -20.51 2.99
N THR A 64 -10.36 -19.24 2.90
CA THR A 64 -10.87 -18.28 1.91
C THR A 64 -9.73 -17.79 1.02
N LEU A 65 -9.87 -17.96 -0.29
CA LEU A 65 -8.95 -17.39 -1.28
C LEU A 65 -9.46 -16.01 -1.71
N ASN A 66 -8.89 -14.96 -1.13
CA ASN A 66 -9.25 -13.56 -1.38
C ASN A 66 -8.50 -13.00 -2.61
N TYR A 67 -8.73 -13.59 -3.79
CA TYR A 67 -8.01 -13.22 -5.02
C TYR A 67 -8.23 -11.76 -5.44
N GLY A 68 -9.35 -11.14 -5.07
CA GLY A 68 -9.55 -9.72 -5.35
C GLY A 68 -8.63 -8.79 -4.54
N LYS A 69 -8.23 -9.18 -3.33
CA LYS A 69 -7.17 -8.45 -2.58
C LYS A 69 -5.80 -8.58 -3.26
N PHE A 70 -5.55 -9.72 -3.89
CA PHE A 70 -4.31 -9.96 -4.62
C PHE A 70 -4.23 -9.11 -5.90
N VAL A 71 -5.31 -9.03 -6.68
CA VAL A 71 -5.38 -8.17 -7.87
C VAL A 71 -5.24 -6.70 -7.48
N ASN A 72 -5.91 -6.27 -6.40
CA ASN A 72 -5.76 -4.92 -5.88
C ASN A 72 -4.30 -4.60 -5.49
N ALA A 73 -3.62 -5.54 -4.82
CA ALA A 73 -2.20 -5.38 -4.48
C ALA A 73 -1.32 -5.25 -5.72
N LEU A 74 -1.61 -5.98 -6.81
CA LEU A 74 -0.87 -5.84 -8.07
C LEU A 74 -1.13 -4.50 -8.76
N ILE A 75 -2.37 -4.02 -8.75
CA ILE A 75 -2.71 -2.70 -9.30
C ILE A 75 -2.02 -1.59 -8.48
N SER A 76 -2.05 -1.69 -7.16
CA SER A 76 -1.37 -0.77 -6.24
C SER A 76 0.15 -0.81 -6.36
N PHE A 77 0.72 -1.90 -6.87
CA PHE A 77 2.16 -2.04 -7.08
C PHE A 77 2.63 -1.51 -8.44
N LEU A 78 1.77 -1.56 -9.47
CA LEU A 78 2.08 -1.11 -10.82
C LEU A 78 1.87 0.40 -11.03
N LEU A 79 1.11 1.05 -10.15
CA LEU A 79 0.85 2.49 -10.12
C LEU A 79 1.81 3.20 -9.16
#